data_AF-A0A7K4AK81-F1
#
_entry.id   AF-A0A7K4AK81-F1
#
_cell.length_a   1.000
_cell.length_b   1.000
_cell.length_c   1.000
_cell.angle_alpha   90.00
_cell.angle_beta   90.00
_cell.angle_gamma   90.00
#
_symmetry.space_group_name_H-M   'P 1'
#
loop_
_entity.id
_entity.type
_entity.pdbx_description
1 polymer ?
#
loop_
_entity_poly.entity_id
_entity_poly.type
_entity_poly.pdbx_seq_one_letter_code
_entity_poly.pdbx_strand_id
1 'polypeptide(L)' 'RVHNCTQCGLSMDRDWNAAINILRLGLQSVGTGSRGSPAL' A
#
# COMPACT_ATOMS: atom_id res chain seq x y z
N ARG A 1 -6.11 14.72 -6.37
CA ARG A 1 -5.31 15.03 -7.60
C ARG A 1 -4.53 13.78 -7.99
N VAL A 2 -4.55 13.39 -9.28
CA VAL A 2 -3.78 12.23 -9.77
C VAL A 2 -2.27 12.44 -9.59
N HIS A 3 -1.60 11.44 -9.01
CA HIS A 3 -0.16 11.30 -8.91
C HIS A 3 0.33 10.34 -9.99
N ASN A 4 1.34 10.77 -10.75
CA ASN A 4 2.04 9.94 -11.74
C ASN A 4 3.47 9.71 -11.25
N CYS A 5 3.79 8.49 -10.84
CA CYS A 5 5.12 8.13 -10.38
C CYS A 5 6.03 7.85 -11.58
N THR A 6 7.11 8.62 -11.72
CA THR A 6 8.09 8.46 -12.81
C THR A 6 9.01 7.26 -12.64
N GLN A 7 9.01 6.64 -11.46
CA GLN A 7 9.90 5.53 -11.15
C GLN A 7 9.26 4.16 -11.41
N CYS A 8 7.97 4.01 -11.11
CA CYS A 8 7.25 2.75 -11.28
C CYS A 8 6.07 2.81 -12.25
N GLY A 9 5.74 3.98 -12.81
CA GLY A 9 4.63 4.15 -13.74
C GLY A 9 3.23 4.20 -13.10
N LEU A 10 3.13 4.18 -11.77
CA LEU A 10 1.85 4.26 -11.06
C LEU A 10 1.14 5.58 -11.36
N SER A 11 -0.11 5.50 -11.83
CA SER A 11 -1.00 6.65 -12.04
C SER A 11 -2.31 6.46 -11.28
N MET A 12 -2.52 7.19 -10.19
CA MET A 12 -3.73 7.09 -9.36
C MET A 12 -3.94 8.34 -8.52
N ASP A 13 -5.13 8.50 -7.92
CA ASP A 13 -5.37 9.59 -6.98
C ASP A 13 -4.47 9.48 -5.74
N ARG A 14 -3.86 10.61 -5.35
CA ARG A 14 -2.89 10.66 -4.25
C ARG A 14 -3.51 10.33 -2.90
N ASP A 15 -4.75 10.77 -2.64
CA ASP A 15 -5.40 10.60 -1.35
C ASP A 15 -5.86 9.16 -1.19
N TRP A 16 -6.31 8.55 -2.29
CA TRP A 16 -6.58 7.11 -2.35
C TRP A 16 -5.32 6.28 -2.07
N ASN A 17 -4.18 6.62 -2.68
CA ASN A 17 -2.90 5.93 -2.39
C ASN A 17 -2.47 6.08 -0.92
N ALA A 18 -2.65 7.27 -0.35
CA ALA A 18 -2.35 7.53 1.07
C ALA A 18 -3.24 6.69 1.99
N ALA A 19 -4.55 6.59 1.71
CA ALA A 19 -5.49 5.77 2.49
C ALA A 19 -5.08 4.28 2.51
N ILE A 20 -4.65 3.74 1.37
CA ILE A 20 -4.14 2.36 1.27
C ILE A 20 -2.89 2.18 2.15
N ASN A 21 -1.95 3.12 2.11
CA ASN A 21 -0.74 3.06 2.93
C ASN A 21 -1.05 3.13 4.43
N ILE A 22 -1.97 4.00 4.84
CA ILE A 22 -2.42 4.12 6.24
C ILE A 22 -3.07 2.81 6.70
N LEU A 23 -3.97 2.22 5.89
CA LEU A 23 -4.59 0.94 6.20
C LEU A 23 -3.54 -0.16 6.36
N ARG A 24 -2.59 -0.27 5.43
CA ARG A 24 -1.50 -1.25 5.49
C ARG A 24 -0.69 -1.11 6.78
N LEU A 25 -0.28 0.10 7.13
CA LEU A 25 0.48 0.36 8.36
C LEU A 25 -0.35 0.04 9.61
N GLY A 26 -1.63 0.40 9.61
CA GLY A 26 -2.58 0.06 10.68
C GLY A 26 -2.69 -1.45 10.90
N LEU A 27 -2.92 -2.21 9.83
CA LEU A 27 -2.99 -3.68 9.89
C LEU A 27 -1.66 -4.33 10.31
N GLN A 28 -0.52 -3.77 9.88
CA GLN A 28 0.80 -4.21 10.34
C GLN A 28 0.99 -3.97 11.84
N SER A 29 0.53 -2.84 12.36
CA SER A 29 0.67 -2.49 13.77
C SER A 29 -0.10 -3.42 14.72
N VAL A 30 -1.22 -3.99 14.27
CA VAL A 30 -2.05 -4.93 15.06
C VAL A 30 -1.66 -6.39 14.84
N GLY A 31 -0.64 -6.68 14.02
CA GLY A 31 -0.18 -8.03 13.74
C GLY A 31 -1.11 -8.87 12.85
N THR A 32 -2.11 -8.25 12.21
CA THR A 32 -3.04 -8.92 11.28
C THR A 32 -2.48 -9.03 9.86
N GLY A 33 -1.28 -8.49 9.61
CA GLY A 33 -0.53 -8.78 8.40
C GLY A 33 -0.17 -10.25 8.38
N SER A 34 -0.94 -11.07 7.67
CA SER A 34 -0.54 -12.44 7.36
C SER A 34 0.87 -12.39 6.76
N ARG A 35 1.86 -12.83 7.55
CA ARG A 35 3.09 -13.38 7.00
C ARG A 35 2.68 -14.65 6.28
N GLY A 36 2.11 -14.50 5.09
CA GLY A 36 2.02 -15.58 4.14
C GLY A 36 3.45 -16.00 3.86
N SER A 37 3.86 -17.09 4.48
CA SER A 37 5.08 -17.82 4.16
C SER A 37 5.22 -17.89 2.64
N PRO A 38 6.44 -17.80 2.08
CA PRO A 38 6.62 -18.11 0.67
C PRO A 38 6.19 -19.57 0.49
N ALA A 39 5.10 -19.80 -0.24
CA ALA A 39 4.85 -21.12 -0.79
C ALA A 39 5.93 -21.31 -1.87
N LEU A 40 6.83 -22.26 -1.61
CA LEU A 40 7.75 -22.83 -2.59
C LEU A 40 7.01 -23.27 -3.85
#